data_AF-A0A0Q6FB53-F1
#
_entry.id   AF-A0A0Q6FB53-F1
#
_cell.length_a   1.000
_cell.length_b   1.000
_cell.length_c   1.000
_cell.angle_alpha   90.00
_cell.angle_beta   90.00
_cell.angle_gamma   90.00
#
_symmetry.space_group_name_H-M   'P 1'
#
loop_
_entity.id
_entity.type
_entity.pdbx_description
1 polymer ?
#
loop_
_entity_poly.entity_id
_entity_poly.type
_entity_poly.pdbx_seq_one_letter_code
_entity_poly.pdbx_strand_id
1 'polypeptide(L)'
;MDILAIQADRTVYVDLDGTLIRSDLLWETLFLAARQRPDLMARVPFWTARGKAYLKARLAESVEFDAALLPYRTEVVEALRVERERGRRIVLATGANERLADAVAAHLGLFDAVMASSETVNLTAEAKLARIEAECGDKGFDYYGNSHEDVCLLDKAVEPIVVAPDRAVHRWHGRTGSARIDETPGQLKALAKTMRPHQWAKNVLVFVPTVLMQEYLDPGMLFACVLAFLSFSFAASSVYILNDLLDLDADRRHRTKRHRPFASGRVPIPHGLALGLGLFLSAFAIALLLPPGFGAILAAYMVATTAYSFFLKRMLLIDVLTLAGLYTVRIIAGGSAAGVEISFWLLAFSIFFFLSLALVKRFTELQDFGTGATRSSTGRGYVDADMETLAQAGIASGFASVLVLALYIDSFEVAQQYSEPYLVWPLCPLVLYLIVRIWILARRNEMHEDPVVFIMRDWRSQAMIAAGGLMFLLAAYV
;
A
#
# COMPACT_ATOMS: atom_id res chain seq x y z
N MET A 1 49.90 11.60 -24.38
CA MET A 1 48.56 11.04 -24.68
C MET A 1 47.60 11.62 -23.68
N ASP A 2 46.66 12.44 -24.12
CA ASP A 2 45.67 13.07 -23.25
C ASP A 2 44.79 12.00 -22.60
N ILE A 3 44.78 11.94 -21.26
CA ILE A 3 43.93 11.03 -20.48
C ILE A 3 42.45 11.22 -20.86
N LEU A 4 42.05 12.45 -21.20
CA LEU A 4 40.71 12.80 -21.69
C LEU A 4 40.37 12.19 -23.05
N ALA A 5 41.35 12.05 -23.95
CA ALA A 5 41.14 11.42 -25.26
C ALA A 5 40.99 9.89 -25.15
N ILE A 6 41.64 9.28 -24.15
CA ILE A 6 41.52 7.84 -23.87
C ILE A 6 40.15 7.53 -23.22
N GLN A 7 39.65 8.40 -22.34
CA GLN A 7 38.31 8.26 -21.75
C GLN A 7 37.19 8.42 -22.79
N ALA A 8 37.37 9.28 -23.80
CA ALA A 8 36.38 9.50 -24.86
C ALA A 8 36.16 8.28 -25.79
N ASP A 9 37.14 7.39 -25.93
CA ASP A 9 37.08 6.23 -26.83
C ASP A 9 36.51 4.95 -26.15
N ARG A 10 36.26 4.96 -24.82
CA ARG A 10 35.69 3.82 -24.10
C ARG A 10 34.17 3.92 -23.99
N THR A 11 33.47 2.88 -24.40
CA THR A 11 32.01 2.77 -24.23
C THR A 11 31.64 2.62 -22.75
N VAL A 12 30.58 3.32 -22.34
CA VAL A 12 29.95 3.18 -21.02
C VAL A 12 28.79 2.21 -21.13
N TYR A 13 28.84 1.14 -20.34
CA TYR A 13 27.74 0.18 -20.22
C TYR A 13 27.01 0.38 -18.90
N VAL A 14 25.68 0.32 -18.94
CA VAL A 14 24.84 0.59 -17.78
C VAL A 14 23.82 -0.52 -17.62
N ASP A 15 23.76 -1.13 -16.44
CA ASP A 15 22.67 -2.03 -16.10
C ASP A 15 21.37 -1.27 -15.80
N LEU A 16 20.24 -1.94 -16.04
CA LEU A 16 18.92 -1.36 -15.83
C LEU A 16 18.40 -1.59 -14.41
N ASP A 17 18.32 -2.86 -13.98
CA ASP A 17 17.53 -3.28 -12.83
C ASP A 17 18.29 -3.02 -11.53
N GLY A 18 17.75 -2.16 -10.67
CA GLY A 18 18.40 -1.69 -9.44
C GLY A 18 19.57 -0.71 -9.65
N THR A 19 20.11 -0.60 -10.88
CA THR A 19 21.12 0.39 -11.30
C THR A 19 20.47 1.66 -11.85
N LEU A 20 19.95 1.66 -13.08
CA LEU A 20 19.30 2.85 -13.67
C LEU A 20 17.93 3.14 -13.04
N ILE A 21 17.17 2.10 -12.73
CA ILE A 21 15.90 2.19 -12.00
C ILE A 21 16.07 1.64 -10.58
N ARG A 22 15.29 2.13 -9.62
CA ARG A 22 15.30 1.65 -8.22
C ARG A 22 14.59 0.30 -8.04
N SER A 23 13.99 -0.24 -9.11
CA SER A 23 13.18 -1.45 -9.10
C SER A 23 13.72 -2.48 -10.08
N ASP A 24 12.97 -3.55 -10.30
CA ASP A 24 13.28 -4.65 -11.20
C ASP A 24 12.10 -4.87 -12.15
N LEU A 25 12.36 -4.82 -13.46
CA LEU A 25 11.34 -4.89 -14.50
C LEU A 25 10.55 -6.20 -14.51
N LEU A 26 11.12 -7.31 -14.06
CA LEU A 26 10.38 -8.58 -13.93
C LEU A 26 9.26 -8.42 -12.91
N TRP A 27 9.56 -7.82 -11.76
CA TRP A 27 8.56 -7.58 -10.72
C TRP A 27 7.55 -6.50 -11.12
N GLU A 28 8.01 -5.41 -11.73
CA GLU A 28 7.13 -4.35 -12.26
C GLU A 28 6.11 -4.94 -13.24
N THR A 29 6.58 -5.68 -14.24
CA THR A 29 5.69 -6.26 -15.26
C THR A 29 4.80 -7.38 -14.71
N LEU A 30 5.27 -8.15 -13.71
CA LEU A 30 4.43 -9.15 -13.05
C LEU A 30 3.23 -8.50 -12.34
N PHE A 31 3.45 -7.44 -11.57
CA PHE A 31 2.35 -6.75 -10.87
C PHE A 31 1.47 -5.95 -11.82
N LEU A 32 2.04 -5.40 -12.88
CA LEU A 32 1.29 -4.76 -13.95
C LEU A 32 0.38 -5.76 -14.66
N ALA A 33 0.89 -6.95 -14.97
CA ALA A 33 0.11 -8.06 -15.53
C ALA A 33 -0.99 -8.51 -14.57
N ALA A 34 -0.69 -8.65 -13.27
CA ALA A 34 -1.69 -9.00 -12.26
C ALA A 34 -2.83 -7.97 -12.19
N ARG A 35 -2.53 -6.69 -12.48
CA ARG A 35 -3.51 -5.60 -12.45
C ARG A 35 -4.32 -5.46 -13.74
N GLN A 36 -3.67 -5.56 -14.90
CA GLN A 36 -4.28 -5.36 -16.21
C GLN A 36 -4.94 -6.65 -16.74
N ARG A 37 -4.34 -7.81 -16.47
CA ARG A 37 -4.67 -9.12 -17.04
C ARG A 37 -4.59 -10.22 -15.97
N PRO A 38 -5.46 -10.19 -14.95
CA PRO A 38 -5.45 -11.17 -13.86
C PRO A 38 -5.67 -12.62 -14.34
N ASP A 39 -6.29 -12.81 -15.51
CA ASP A 39 -6.45 -14.10 -16.19
C ASP A 39 -5.11 -14.80 -16.48
N LEU A 40 -4.03 -14.04 -16.66
CA LEU A 40 -2.72 -14.57 -17.00
C LEU A 40 -1.95 -15.10 -15.78
N MET A 41 -2.35 -14.77 -14.55
CA MET A 41 -1.62 -15.17 -13.35
C MET A 41 -1.54 -16.69 -13.17
N ALA A 42 -2.56 -17.43 -13.64
CA ALA A 42 -2.54 -18.89 -13.65
C ALA A 42 -1.48 -19.49 -14.60
N ARG A 43 -1.01 -18.73 -15.60
CA ARG A 43 -0.02 -19.18 -16.59
C ARG A 43 1.43 -18.91 -16.15
N VAL A 44 1.63 -17.97 -15.22
CA VAL A 44 2.96 -17.58 -14.72
C VAL A 44 3.79 -18.79 -14.25
N PRO A 45 3.27 -19.75 -13.46
CA PRO A 45 4.04 -20.93 -13.07
C PRO A 45 4.52 -21.77 -14.27
N PHE A 46 3.68 -21.89 -15.30
CA PHE A 46 4.00 -22.63 -16.53
C PHE A 46 5.08 -21.93 -17.35
N TRP A 47 5.06 -20.58 -17.39
CA TRP A 47 6.09 -19.79 -18.04
C TRP A 47 7.41 -19.87 -17.30
N THR A 48 7.38 -19.79 -15.96
CA THR A 48 8.58 -19.98 -15.11
C THR A 48 9.22 -21.35 -15.33
N ALA A 49 8.42 -22.41 -15.46
CA ALA A 49 8.92 -23.76 -15.72
C ALA A 49 9.64 -23.91 -17.08
N ARG A 50 9.32 -23.05 -18.06
CA ARG A 50 10.00 -22.99 -19.36
C ARG A 50 11.27 -22.12 -19.36
N GLY A 51 11.58 -21.46 -18.24
CA GLY A 51 12.79 -20.67 -18.05
C GLY A 51 12.54 -19.17 -17.89
N LYS A 52 13.52 -18.48 -17.29
CA LYS A 52 13.43 -17.04 -16.97
C LYS A 52 13.28 -16.14 -18.20
N ALA A 53 13.98 -16.43 -19.29
CA ALA A 53 13.90 -15.65 -20.54
C ALA A 53 12.48 -15.71 -21.14
N TYR A 54 11.90 -16.91 -21.19
CA TYR A 54 10.53 -17.13 -21.65
C TYR A 54 9.50 -16.41 -20.78
N LEU A 55 9.65 -16.45 -19.44
CA LEU A 55 8.81 -15.70 -18.53
C LEU A 55 8.86 -14.18 -18.79
N LYS A 56 10.07 -13.61 -18.91
CA LYS A 56 10.27 -12.18 -19.18
C LYS A 56 9.64 -11.76 -20.50
N ALA A 57 9.81 -12.55 -21.56
CA ALA A 57 9.21 -12.29 -22.87
C ALA A 57 7.67 -12.28 -22.80
N ARG A 58 7.06 -13.31 -22.21
CA ARG A 58 5.59 -13.40 -22.10
C ARG A 58 4.99 -12.29 -21.26
N LEU A 59 5.66 -11.89 -20.17
CA LEU A 59 5.21 -10.75 -19.37
C LEU A 59 5.29 -9.44 -20.17
N ALA A 60 6.40 -9.20 -20.87
CA ALA A 60 6.59 -7.99 -21.69
C ALA A 60 5.58 -7.86 -22.84
N GLU A 61 5.17 -8.97 -23.46
CA GLU A 61 4.13 -9.02 -24.50
C GLU A 61 2.72 -8.76 -23.96
N SER A 62 2.48 -9.08 -22.69
CA SER A 62 1.13 -9.16 -22.10
C SER A 62 0.64 -7.88 -21.45
N VAL A 63 1.48 -6.84 -21.36
CA VAL A 63 1.19 -5.60 -20.62
C VAL A 63 1.39 -4.34 -21.46
N GLU A 64 0.56 -3.34 -21.20
CA GLU A 64 0.81 -1.97 -21.64
C GLU A 64 1.79 -1.31 -20.68
N PHE A 65 3.02 -1.11 -21.14
CA PHE A 65 4.14 -0.61 -20.34
C PHE A 65 4.45 0.85 -20.66
N ASP A 66 4.49 1.69 -19.62
CA ASP A 66 4.86 3.10 -19.72
C ASP A 66 6.19 3.34 -19.00
N ALA A 67 7.27 3.44 -19.79
CA ALA A 67 8.62 3.64 -19.27
C ALA A 67 8.75 4.93 -18.44
N ALA A 68 7.94 5.96 -18.71
CA ALA A 68 8.00 7.23 -17.98
C ALA A 68 7.60 7.10 -16.50
N LEU A 69 6.91 6.02 -16.14
CA LEU A 69 6.53 5.74 -14.77
C LEU A 69 7.61 5.02 -13.98
N LEU A 70 8.72 4.59 -14.55
CA LEU A 70 9.70 3.85 -13.75
C LEU A 70 10.35 4.73 -12.67
N PRO A 71 10.71 4.17 -11.51
CA PRO A 71 11.38 4.90 -10.44
C PRO A 71 12.86 5.08 -10.77
N TYR A 72 13.19 5.93 -11.72
CA TYR A 72 14.57 6.22 -12.14
C TYR A 72 15.43 6.76 -10.99
N ARG A 73 16.73 6.42 -11.00
CA ARG A 73 17.74 7.07 -10.17
C ARG A 73 18.24 8.32 -10.88
N THR A 74 17.69 9.48 -10.51
CA THR A 74 18.04 10.76 -11.13
C THR A 74 19.54 11.01 -11.12
N GLU A 75 20.22 10.59 -10.05
CA GLU A 75 21.68 10.72 -9.88
C GLU A 75 22.46 9.95 -10.96
N VAL A 76 21.99 8.75 -11.32
CA VAL A 76 22.58 7.94 -12.40
C VAL A 76 22.25 8.54 -13.76
N VAL A 77 20.99 8.94 -13.98
CA VAL A 77 20.55 9.57 -15.24
C VAL A 77 21.35 10.86 -15.53
N GLU A 78 21.59 11.68 -14.51
CA GLU A 78 22.41 12.89 -14.62
C GLU A 78 23.88 12.57 -14.89
N ALA A 79 24.46 11.57 -14.22
CA ALA A 79 25.83 11.13 -14.50
C ALA A 79 25.99 10.67 -15.97
N LEU A 80 25.03 9.92 -16.51
CA LEU A 80 25.07 9.47 -17.90
C LEU A 80 24.89 10.60 -18.91
N ARG A 81 24.10 11.63 -18.57
CA ARG A 81 24.01 12.84 -19.41
C ARG A 81 25.36 13.54 -19.53
N VAL A 82 26.10 13.66 -18.42
CA VAL A 82 27.45 14.24 -18.42
C VAL A 82 28.41 13.41 -19.28
N GLU A 83 28.37 12.08 -19.20
CA GLU A 83 29.21 11.22 -20.05
C GLU A 83 28.87 11.36 -21.54
N ARG A 84 27.58 11.52 -21.88
CA ARG A 84 27.15 11.76 -23.26
C ARG A 84 27.59 13.12 -23.79
N GLU A 85 27.49 14.17 -22.97
CA GLU A 85 27.97 15.52 -23.31
C GLU A 85 29.49 15.54 -23.56
N ARG A 86 30.24 14.63 -22.94
CA ARG A 86 31.66 14.37 -23.22
C ARG A 86 31.92 13.62 -24.53
N GLY A 87 30.87 13.27 -25.28
CA GLY A 87 30.95 12.57 -26.56
C GLY A 87 31.13 11.06 -26.46
N ARG A 88 30.94 10.48 -25.27
CA ARG A 88 31.09 9.03 -25.07
C ARG A 88 29.87 8.27 -25.55
N ARG A 89 30.12 7.08 -26.10
CA ARG A 89 29.07 6.12 -26.44
C ARG A 89 28.52 5.46 -25.18
N ILE A 90 27.20 5.43 -25.03
CA ILE A 90 26.50 4.84 -23.88
C ILE A 90 25.59 3.70 -24.34
N VAL A 91 25.71 2.54 -23.72
CA VAL A 91 24.94 1.34 -24.05
C VAL A 91 24.17 0.85 -22.83
N LEU A 92 22.87 0.64 -23.00
CA LEU A 92 22.03 -0.01 -21.98
C LEU A 92 22.26 -1.52 -22.05
N ALA A 93 22.88 -2.12 -21.03
CA ALA A 93 23.19 -3.55 -21.00
C ALA A 93 22.45 -4.26 -19.85
N THR A 94 21.32 -4.89 -20.17
CA THR A 94 20.37 -5.40 -19.17
C THR A 94 19.99 -6.86 -19.41
N GLY A 95 19.68 -7.56 -18.32
CA GLY A 95 19.02 -8.85 -18.37
C GLY A 95 17.51 -8.76 -18.65
N ALA A 96 16.91 -7.57 -18.74
CA ALA A 96 15.50 -7.37 -19.06
C ALA A 96 15.17 -7.75 -20.51
N ASN A 97 13.89 -7.94 -20.81
CA ASN A 97 13.44 -8.23 -22.18
C ASN A 97 13.65 -7.01 -23.09
N GLU A 98 14.09 -7.25 -24.32
CA GLU A 98 14.39 -6.22 -25.34
C GLU A 98 13.27 -5.20 -25.53
N ARG A 99 11.99 -5.62 -25.59
CA ARG A 99 10.84 -4.72 -25.76
C ARG A 99 10.77 -3.65 -24.66
N LEU A 100 11.07 -4.04 -23.42
CA LEU A 100 11.03 -3.12 -22.28
C LEU A 100 12.30 -2.25 -22.22
N ALA A 101 13.46 -2.85 -22.52
CA ALA A 101 14.73 -2.14 -22.55
C ALA A 101 14.73 -1.04 -23.63
N ASP A 102 14.23 -1.36 -24.82
CA ASP A 102 14.08 -0.41 -25.94
C ASP A 102 13.10 0.72 -25.59
N ALA A 103 11.99 0.41 -24.91
CA ALA A 103 11.05 1.43 -24.43
C ALA A 103 11.70 2.39 -23.43
N VAL A 104 12.54 1.88 -22.52
CA VAL A 104 13.33 2.71 -21.59
C VAL A 104 14.35 3.56 -22.34
N ALA A 105 15.07 2.97 -23.30
CA ALA A 105 16.07 3.68 -24.08
C ALA A 105 15.44 4.81 -24.92
N ALA A 106 14.30 4.54 -25.56
CA ALA A 106 13.53 5.51 -26.31
C ALA A 106 12.99 6.65 -25.42
N HIS A 107 12.52 6.32 -24.21
CA HIS A 107 12.01 7.31 -23.26
C HIS A 107 13.10 8.29 -22.78
N LEU A 108 14.25 7.75 -22.37
CA LEU A 108 15.34 8.59 -21.84
C LEU A 108 16.11 9.31 -22.97
N GLY A 109 16.17 8.72 -24.15
CA GLY A 109 16.91 9.26 -25.29
C GLY A 109 18.41 9.36 -25.03
N LEU A 110 18.96 8.59 -24.07
CA LEU A 110 20.34 8.68 -23.60
C LEU A 110 21.30 7.64 -24.21
N PHE A 111 20.79 6.53 -24.74
CA PHE A 111 21.60 5.39 -25.17
C PHE A 111 21.78 5.35 -26.69
N ASP A 112 22.98 4.99 -27.13
CA ASP A 112 23.32 4.79 -28.55
C ASP A 112 23.01 3.37 -29.01
N ALA A 113 22.99 2.40 -28.09
CA ALA A 113 22.58 1.04 -28.35
C ALA A 113 21.97 0.37 -27.11
N VAL A 114 21.25 -0.72 -27.33
CA VAL A 114 20.64 -1.56 -26.28
C VAL A 114 21.13 -3.00 -26.45
N MET A 115 21.60 -3.58 -25.36
CA MET A 115 21.88 -5.00 -25.19
C MET A 115 20.92 -5.56 -24.15
N ALA A 116 20.00 -6.41 -24.59
CA ALA A 116 18.95 -6.96 -23.74
C ALA A 116 18.80 -8.48 -23.91
N SER A 117 18.05 -9.11 -23.01
CA SER A 117 17.63 -10.50 -23.15
C SER A 117 16.53 -10.63 -24.21
N SER A 118 16.59 -11.72 -24.98
CA SER A 118 15.55 -12.12 -25.93
C SER A 118 14.68 -13.26 -25.35
N GLU A 119 13.75 -13.82 -26.13
CA GLU A 119 12.95 -14.98 -25.69
C GLU A 119 13.83 -16.22 -25.40
N THR A 120 14.97 -16.36 -26.07
CA THR A 120 15.86 -17.54 -26.00
C THR A 120 17.17 -17.29 -25.28
N VAL A 121 17.63 -16.04 -25.20
CA VAL A 121 18.93 -15.67 -24.60
C VAL A 121 18.71 -14.82 -23.36
N ASN A 122 19.17 -15.29 -22.20
CA ASN A 122 19.21 -14.51 -20.96
C ASN A 122 20.59 -13.83 -20.84
N LEU A 123 20.64 -12.52 -21.08
CA LEU A 123 21.87 -11.72 -21.10
C LEU A 123 22.25 -11.24 -19.69
N THR A 124 22.74 -12.14 -18.85
CA THR A 124 23.17 -11.83 -17.48
C THR A 124 24.58 -12.36 -17.21
N ALA A 125 25.27 -11.76 -16.23
CA ALA A 125 26.61 -12.17 -15.78
C ALA A 125 27.59 -12.42 -16.95
N GLU A 126 28.18 -13.62 -17.04
CA GLU A 126 29.20 -13.92 -18.04
C GLU A 126 28.72 -13.84 -19.49
N ALA A 127 27.44 -14.12 -19.77
CA ALA A 127 26.90 -13.93 -21.11
C ALA A 127 26.87 -12.44 -21.50
N LYS A 128 26.59 -11.57 -20.53
CA LYS A 128 26.64 -10.11 -20.71
C LYS A 128 28.10 -9.66 -20.91
N LEU A 129 29.02 -10.15 -20.08
CA LEU A 129 30.46 -9.85 -20.19
C LEU A 129 31.03 -10.25 -21.56
N ALA A 130 30.80 -11.49 -22.00
CA ALA A 130 31.31 -12.00 -23.27
C ALA A 130 30.83 -11.16 -24.46
N ARG A 131 29.58 -10.67 -24.41
CA ARG A 131 29.03 -9.79 -25.45
C ARG A 131 29.65 -8.39 -25.43
N ILE A 132 29.93 -7.84 -24.24
CA ILE A 132 30.60 -6.55 -24.07
C ILE A 132 32.05 -6.63 -24.56
N GLU A 133 32.79 -7.68 -24.17
CA GLU A 133 34.17 -7.91 -24.61
C GLU A 133 34.25 -8.10 -26.13
N ALA A 134 33.30 -8.82 -26.73
CA ALA A 134 33.22 -8.99 -28.18
C ALA A 134 32.99 -7.66 -28.94
N GLU A 135 32.30 -6.67 -28.33
CA GLU A 135 32.08 -5.36 -28.95
C GLU A 135 33.21 -4.36 -28.69
N CYS A 136 33.83 -4.40 -27.51
CA CYS A 136 34.87 -3.42 -27.13
C CYS A 136 36.27 -3.80 -27.60
N GLY A 137 36.54 -5.11 -27.79
CA GLY A 137 37.89 -5.61 -28.06
C GLY A 137 38.89 -5.15 -26.99
N ASP A 138 40.08 -4.74 -27.42
CA ASP A 138 41.19 -4.35 -26.52
C ASP A 138 41.04 -2.95 -25.90
N LYS A 139 39.99 -2.18 -26.25
CA LYS A 139 39.80 -0.80 -25.76
C LYS A 139 39.36 -0.72 -24.30
N GLY A 140 38.87 -1.83 -23.74
CA GLY A 140 38.23 -1.87 -22.42
C GLY A 140 36.88 -1.13 -22.41
N PHE A 141 36.22 -1.13 -21.25
CA PHE A 141 34.90 -0.53 -21.07
C PHE A 141 34.71 -0.02 -19.63
N ASP A 142 33.77 0.90 -19.45
CA ASP A 142 33.33 1.36 -18.12
C ASP A 142 31.94 0.78 -17.85
N TYR A 143 31.63 0.48 -16.58
CA TYR A 143 30.41 -0.26 -16.22
C TYR A 143 29.73 0.28 -14.98
N TYR A 144 28.42 0.52 -15.08
CA TYR A 144 27.54 0.82 -13.96
C TYR A 144 26.74 -0.43 -13.60
N GLY A 145 26.84 -0.89 -12.35
CA GLY A 145 26.16 -2.08 -11.87
C GLY A 145 25.96 -2.12 -10.36
N ASN A 146 25.15 -3.07 -9.90
CA ASN A 146 24.68 -3.13 -8.51
C ASN A 146 24.61 -4.54 -7.91
N SER A 147 24.59 -5.58 -8.75
CA SER A 147 24.20 -6.93 -8.35
C SER A 147 25.34 -7.93 -8.33
N HIS A 148 25.18 -9.05 -7.63
CA HIS A 148 26.14 -10.15 -7.66
C HIS A 148 26.43 -10.68 -9.08
N GLU A 149 25.46 -10.58 -10.00
CA GLU A 149 25.65 -10.95 -11.42
C GLU A 149 26.60 -9.99 -12.13
N ASP A 150 26.77 -8.78 -11.62
CA ASP A 150 27.63 -7.75 -12.19
C ASP A 150 29.09 -7.84 -11.71
N VAL A 151 29.41 -8.67 -10.72
CA VAL A 151 30.76 -8.73 -10.14
C VAL A 151 31.81 -9.05 -11.22
N CYS A 152 31.53 -9.98 -12.13
CA CYS A 152 32.47 -10.30 -13.22
C CYS A 152 32.64 -9.14 -14.22
N LEU A 153 31.62 -8.31 -14.42
CA LEU A 153 31.71 -7.11 -15.25
C LEU A 153 32.49 -6.00 -14.54
N LEU A 154 32.23 -5.80 -13.26
CA LEU A 154 32.91 -4.82 -12.43
C LEU A 154 34.41 -5.13 -12.26
N ASP A 155 34.79 -6.40 -12.19
CA ASP A 155 36.19 -6.85 -12.14
C ASP A 155 36.96 -6.56 -13.44
N LYS A 156 36.26 -6.52 -14.58
CA LYS A 156 36.85 -6.32 -15.92
C LYS A 156 36.74 -4.88 -16.42
N ALA A 157 35.84 -4.09 -15.85
CA ALA A 157 35.67 -2.69 -16.18
C ALA A 157 36.90 -1.88 -15.80
N VAL A 158 37.25 -0.89 -16.64
CA VAL A 158 38.36 0.02 -16.36
C VAL A 158 37.95 1.02 -15.27
N GLU A 159 36.76 1.62 -15.40
CA GLU A 159 36.12 2.38 -14.33
C GLU A 159 34.80 1.71 -13.91
N PRO A 160 34.83 0.85 -12.87
CA PRO A 160 33.63 0.28 -12.29
C PRO A 160 32.93 1.29 -11.39
N ILE A 161 31.64 1.51 -11.64
CA ILE A 161 30.80 2.44 -10.89
C ILE A 161 29.69 1.64 -10.22
N VAL A 162 29.78 1.53 -8.91
CA VAL A 162 28.84 0.78 -8.09
C VAL A 162 27.64 1.65 -7.75
N VAL A 163 26.46 1.20 -8.12
CA VAL A 163 25.20 1.87 -7.79
C VAL A 163 24.46 1.00 -6.79
N ALA A 164 24.05 1.54 -5.63
CA ALA A 164 23.16 0.84 -4.69
C ALA A 164 23.46 -0.67 -4.48
N PRO A 165 24.67 -1.02 -4.02
CA PRO A 165 25.16 -2.40 -4.11
C PRO A 165 24.37 -3.38 -3.26
N ASP A 166 24.15 -4.58 -3.80
CA ASP A 166 23.74 -5.72 -2.99
C ASP A 166 24.87 -6.19 -2.05
N ARG A 167 24.60 -7.22 -1.24
CA ARG A 167 25.59 -7.74 -0.27
C ARG A 167 26.89 -8.22 -0.94
N ALA A 168 26.84 -8.74 -2.16
CA ALA A 168 28.02 -9.22 -2.86
C ALA A 168 28.85 -8.05 -3.40
N VAL A 169 28.22 -7.11 -4.10
CA VAL A 169 28.90 -5.93 -4.65
C VAL A 169 29.40 -5.01 -3.55
N HIS A 170 28.69 -4.93 -2.41
CA HIS A 170 29.17 -4.16 -1.26
C HIS A 170 30.48 -4.73 -0.70
N ARG A 171 30.59 -6.06 -0.59
CA ARG A 171 31.84 -6.71 -0.16
C ARG A 171 32.95 -6.56 -1.20
N TRP A 172 32.60 -6.62 -2.48
CA TRP A 172 33.53 -6.41 -3.59
C TRP A 172 34.10 -4.99 -3.58
N HIS A 173 33.23 -3.98 -3.52
CA HIS A 173 33.60 -2.56 -3.45
C HIS A 173 34.49 -2.26 -2.24
N GLY A 174 34.21 -2.86 -1.08
CA GLY A 174 35.05 -2.72 0.11
C GLY A 174 36.48 -3.25 -0.05
N ARG A 175 36.75 -4.08 -1.06
CA ARG A 175 38.09 -4.57 -1.41
C ARG A 175 38.77 -3.73 -2.49
N THR A 176 38.00 -3.18 -3.43
CA THR A 176 38.55 -2.51 -4.62
C THR A 176 38.58 -0.98 -4.52
N GLY A 177 37.76 -0.37 -3.66
CA GLY A 177 37.70 1.09 -3.51
C GLY A 177 37.14 1.82 -4.73
N SER A 178 36.29 1.16 -5.52
CA SER A 178 35.68 1.69 -6.76
C SER A 178 34.80 2.92 -6.55
N ALA A 179 34.44 3.63 -7.62
CA ALA A 179 33.49 4.73 -7.54
C ALA A 179 32.10 4.23 -7.13
N ARG A 180 31.36 5.04 -6.35
CA ARG A 180 30.05 4.66 -5.83
C ARG A 180 29.03 5.80 -5.92
N ILE A 181 27.83 5.46 -6.39
CA ILE A 181 26.65 6.34 -6.33
C ILE A 181 25.74 5.79 -5.23
N ASP A 182 25.68 6.53 -4.13
CA ASP A 182 25.05 6.08 -2.89
C ASP A 182 23.52 6.17 -2.88
N GLU A 183 22.89 5.31 -2.06
CA GLU A 183 21.46 5.36 -1.79
C GLU A 183 21.10 6.42 -0.75
N THR A 184 19.92 7.01 -0.90
CA THR A 184 19.21 7.68 0.21
C THR A 184 18.91 6.70 1.35
N PRO A 185 19.42 6.91 2.58
CA PRO A 185 19.22 5.99 3.71
C PRO A 185 17.77 5.97 4.23
N GLY A 186 17.34 4.82 4.76
CA GLY A 186 16.08 4.68 5.51
C GLY A 186 15.21 3.46 5.21
N GLN A 187 15.75 2.35 4.67
CA GLN A 187 14.95 1.16 4.28
C GLN A 187 14.04 0.62 5.40
N LEU A 188 14.51 0.55 6.66
CA LEU A 188 13.70 0.12 7.81
C LEU A 188 12.49 1.04 8.06
N LYS A 189 12.70 2.36 8.02
CA LYS A 189 11.63 3.35 8.17
C LYS A 189 10.66 3.29 6.99
N ALA A 190 11.18 3.07 5.78
CA ALA A 190 10.36 2.89 4.59
C ALA A 190 9.50 1.62 4.68
N LEU A 191 10.06 0.52 5.19
CA LEU A 191 9.38 -0.75 5.42
C LEU A 191 8.31 -0.62 6.53
N ALA A 192 8.62 0.03 7.65
CA ALA A 192 7.61 0.32 8.67
C ALA A 192 6.47 1.21 8.11
N LYS A 193 6.78 2.11 7.18
CA LYS A 193 5.77 2.95 6.51
C LYS A 193 4.87 2.15 5.56
N THR A 194 5.34 1.06 4.94
CA THR A 194 4.48 0.21 4.09
C THR A 194 3.41 -0.53 4.88
N MET A 195 3.66 -0.83 6.16
CA MET A 195 2.68 -1.42 7.07
C MET A 195 1.51 -0.47 7.42
N ARG A 196 1.68 0.84 7.17
CA ARG A 196 0.69 1.89 7.52
C ARG A 196 0.16 1.81 8.96
N PRO A 197 1.02 1.88 10.01
CA PRO A 197 0.58 1.73 11.41
C PRO A 197 -0.50 2.71 11.84
N HIS A 198 -0.54 3.91 11.26
CA HIS A 198 -1.59 4.90 11.50
C HIS A 198 -3.00 4.39 11.15
N GLN A 199 -3.16 3.40 10.27
CA GLN A 199 -4.45 2.79 9.94
C GLN A 199 -4.90 1.77 10.99
N TRP A 200 -4.01 1.30 11.87
CA TRP A 200 -4.36 0.36 12.95
C TRP A 200 -5.31 0.99 13.96
N ALA A 201 -5.36 2.32 14.00
CA ALA A 201 -6.31 3.10 14.80
C ALA A 201 -7.77 2.63 14.56
N LYS A 202 -8.11 2.22 13.34
CA LYS A 202 -9.44 1.68 13.00
C LYS A 202 -9.75 0.36 13.69
N ASN A 203 -8.74 -0.42 14.03
CA ASN A 203 -8.89 -1.69 14.72
C ASN A 203 -9.10 -1.52 16.22
N VAL A 204 -9.01 -0.30 16.78
CA VAL A 204 -9.43 -0.01 18.16
C VAL A 204 -10.90 -0.36 18.38
N LEU A 205 -11.71 -0.41 17.32
CA LEU A 205 -13.10 -0.88 17.37
C LEU A 205 -13.26 -2.33 17.90
N VAL A 206 -12.22 -3.15 17.85
CA VAL A 206 -12.19 -4.50 18.44
C VAL A 206 -12.39 -4.47 19.96
N PHE A 207 -12.05 -3.37 20.63
CA PHE A 207 -12.22 -3.24 22.08
C PHE A 207 -13.63 -2.78 22.50
N VAL A 208 -14.45 -2.31 21.56
CA VAL A 208 -15.77 -1.72 21.87
C VAL A 208 -16.68 -2.67 22.66
N PRO A 209 -16.85 -3.96 22.29
CA PRO A 209 -17.73 -4.87 23.03
C PRO A 209 -17.31 -5.04 24.50
N THR A 210 -16.01 -5.24 24.75
CA THR A 210 -15.46 -5.47 26.09
C THR A 210 -15.62 -4.23 26.98
N VAL A 211 -15.45 -3.02 26.41
CA VAL A 211 -15.67 -1.77 27.14
C VAL A 211 -17.13 -1.61 27.54
N LEU A 212 -18.07 -1.93 26.63
CA LEU A 212 -19.50 -1.76 26.87
C LEU A 212 -20.07 -2.77 27.87
N MET A 213 -19.53 -3.99 27.93
CA MET A 213 -19.91 -4.99 28.94
C MET A 213 -19.27 -4.75 30.32
N GLN A 214 -18.44 -3.72 30.47
CA GLN A 214 -17.74 -3.38 31.72
C GLN A 214 -16.75 -4.44 32.22
N GLU A 215 -16.46 -5.48 31.43
CA GLU A 215 -15.51 -6.55 31.76
C GLU A 215 -14.05 -6.17 31.41
N TYR A 216 -13.76 -4.88 31.23
CA TYR A 216 -12.43 -4.37 30.89
C TYR A 216 -11.37 -4.59 31.99
N LEU A 217 -11.79 -5.03 33.18
CA LEU A 217 -10.90 -5.41 34.29
C LEU A 217 -10.45 -6.87 34.24
N ASP A 218 -11.05 -7.72 33.40
CA ASP A 218 -10.58 -9.10 33.21
C ASP A 218 -9.29 -9.11 32.36
N PRO A 219 -8.14 -9.52 32.92
CA PRO A 219 -6.88 -9.59 32.18
C PRO A 219 -6.94 -10.56 30.99
N GLY A 220 -7.72 -11.64 31.08
CA GLY A 220 -7.88 -12.63 30.03
C GLY A 220 -8.57 -12.06 28.80
N MET A 221 -9.67 -11.34 29.00
CA MET A 221 -10.41 -10.68 27.93
C MET A 221 -9.60 -9.56 27.29
N LEU A 222 -8.93 -8.74 28.09
CA LEU A 222 -8.08 -7.67 27.58
C LEU A 222 -6.94 -8.24 26.73
N PHE A 223 -6.32 -9.33 27.17
CA PHE A 223 -5.29 -10.03 26.40
C PHE A 223 -5.84 -10.56 25.07
N ALA A 224 -7.03 -11.18 25.08
CA ALA A 224 -7.70 -11.64 23.85
C ALA A 224 -8.00 -10.49 22.88
N CYS A 225 -8.47 -9.33 23.37
CA CYS A 225 -8.69 -8.14 22.55
C CYS A 225 -7.39 -7.58 21.96
N VAL A 226 -6.29 -7.60 22.71
CA VAL A 226 -4.96 -7.18 22.20
C VAL A 226 -4.48 -8.11 21.10
N LEU A 227 -4.62 -9.43 21.27
CA LEU A 227 -4.31 -10.40 20.22
C LEU A 227 -5.19 -10.18 18.97
N ALA A 228 -6.50 -9.97 19.16
CA ALA A 228 -7.42 -9.68 18.07
C ALA A 228 -7.06 -8.39 17.33
N PHE A 229 -6.70 -7.33 18.06
CA PHE A 229 -6.22 -6.07 17.51
C PHE A 229 -4.96 -6.25 16.66
N LEU A 230 -3.96 -6.99 17.17
CA LEU A 230 -2.71 -7.26 16.45
C LEU A 230 -2.98 -8.12 15.20
N SER A 231 -3.80 -9.17 15.32
CA SER A 231 -4.19 -10.02 14.20
C SER A 231 -4.89 -9.24 13.09
N PHE A 232 -5.91 -8.42 13.42
CA PHE A 232 -6.57 -7.53 12.45
C PHE A 232 -5.62 -6.50 11.84
N SER A 233 -4.68 -5.99 12.62
CA SER A 233 -3.69 -5.01 12.15
C SER A 233 -2.72 -5.62 11.17
N PHE A 234 -2.23 -6.83 11.43
CA PHE A 234 -1.35 -7.55 10.51
C PHE A 234 -2.09 -7.98 9.23
N ALA A 235 -3.33 -8.46 9.34
CA ALA A 235 -4.17 -8.78 8.19
C ALA A 235 -4.48 -7.54 7.33
N ALA A 236 -4.79 -6.39 7.95
CA ALA A 236 -5.00 -5.15 7.21
C ALA A 236 -3.71 -4.68 6.50
N SER A 237 -2.56 -4.73 7.20
CA SER A 237 -1.26 -4.37 6.62
C SER A 237 -0.87 -5.25 5.44
N SER A 238 -1.11 -6.56 5.50
CA SER A 238 -0.79 -7.47 4.38
C SER A 238 -1.61 -7.14 3.13
N VAL A 239 -2.91 -6.86 3.30
CA VAL A 239 -3.79 -6.41 2.21
C VAL A 239 -3.36 -5.04 1.67
N TYR A 240 -2.96 -4.10 2.53
CA TYR A 240 -2.44 -2.80 2.08
C TYR A 240 -1.15 -2.92 1.28
N ILE A 241 -0.23 -3.79 1.69
CA ILE A 241 1.00 -4.05 0.94
C ILE A 241 0.68 -4.63 -0.44
N LEU A 242 -0.18 -5.64 -0.50
CA LEU A 242 -0.57 -6.26 -1.77
C LEU A 242 -1.24 -5.24 -2.71
N ASN A 243 -2.13 -4.41 -2.18
CA ASN A 243 -2.78 -3.35 -2.95
C ASN A 243 -1.78 -2.31 -3.47
N ASP A 244 -0.81 -1.90 -2.65
CA ASP A 244 0.20 -0.91 -3.07
C ASP A 244 1.13 -1.47 -4.18
N LEU A 245 1.36 -2.78 -4.20
CA LEU A 245 2.09 -3.46 -5.28
C LEU A 245 1.25 -3.57 -6.58
N LEU A 246 -0.05 -3.79 -6.46
CA LEU A 246 -0.95 -3.86 -7.62
C LEU A 246 -1.26 -2.50 -8.25
N ASP A 247 -1.23 -1.43 -7.45
CA ASP A 247 -1.54 -0.08 -7.88
C ASP A 247 -0.27 0.76 -8.14
N LEU A 248 0.90 0.14 -8.41
CA LEU A 248 2.18 0.84 -8.65
C LEU A 248 2.04 1.98 -9.66
N ASP A 249 1.55 1.70 -10.87
CA ASP A 249 1.40 2.72 -11.93
C ASP A 249 0.42 3.84 -11.54
N ALA A 250 -0.72 3.47 -10.96
CA ALA A 250 -1.72 4.42 -10.51
C ALA A 250 -1.17 5.32 -9.39
N ASP A 251 -0.40 4.76 -8.47
CA ASP A 251 0.25 5.48 -7.38
C ASP A 251 1.32 6.43 -7.91
N ARG A 252 2.09 6.04 -8.93
CA ARG A 252 3.12 6.89 -9.54
C ARG A 252 2.56 8.08 -10.33
N ARG A 253 1.40 7.92 -10.97
CA ARG A 253 0.68 9.02 -11.63
C ARG A 253 0.07 10.01 -10.63
N HIS A 254 -0.15 9.60 -9.39
CA HIS A 254 -0.87 10.40 -8.40
C HIS A 254 0.03 11.40 -7.65
N ARG A 255 -0.44 12.65 -7.49
CA ARG A 255 0.31 13.78 -6.88
C ARG A 255 1.01 13.45 -5.56
N THR A 256 0.29 12.86 -4.60
CA THR A 256 0.84 12.49 -3.28
C THR A 256 1.29 11.03 -3.17
N LYS A 257 0.58 10.07 -3.79
CA LYS A 257 0.88 8.63 -3.67
C LYS A 257 2.17 8.20 -4.37
N ARG A 258 2.70 9.00 -5.31
CA ARG A 258 4.01 8.75 -5.96
C ARG A 258 5.17 8.62 -4.97
N HIS A 259 5.03 9.20 -3.78
CA HIS A 259 6.03 9.15 -2.72
C HIS A 259 5.89 7.92 -1.80
N ARG A 260 4.94 7.01 -2.07
CA ARG A 260 4.82 5.73 -1.36
C ARG A 260 6.09 4.89 -1.54
N PRO A 261 6.47 4.06 -0.56
CA PRO A 261 7.74 3.35 -0.60
C PRO A 261 7.91 2.45 -1.84
N PHE A 262 6.86 1.74 -2.27
CA PHE A 262 6.90 0.89 -3.47
C PHE A 262 6.88 1.73 -4.77
N ALA A 263 5.98 2.70 -4.88
CA ALA A 263 5.89 3.59 -6.05
C ALA A 263 7.21 4.33 -6.32
N SER A 264 7.89 4.80 -5.27
CA SER A 264 9.20 5.48 -5.37
C SER A 264 10.41 4.53 -5.48
N GLY A 265 10.21 3.21 -5.43
CA GLY A 265 11.30 2.23 -5.44
C GLY A 265 12.21 2.25 -4.20
N ARG A 266 11.77 2.87 -3.08
CA ARG A 266 12.56 2.88 -1.83
C ARG A 266 12.56 1.55 -1.10
N VAL A 267 11.52 0.74 -1.31
CA VAL A 267 11.44 -0.63 -0.78
C VAL A 267 11.36 -1.56 -1.98
N PRO A 268 12.31 -2.49 -2.15
CA PRO A 268 12.24 -3.46 -3.22
C PRO A 268 10.98 -4.33 -3.10
N ILE A 269 10.35 -4.62 -4.24
CA ILE A 269 9.12 -5.42 -4.32
C ILE A 269 9.23 -6.77 -3.57
N PRO A 270 10.33 -7.56 -3.71
CA PRO A 270 10.47 -8.83 -3.00
C PRO A 270 10.44 -8.70 -1.47
N HIS A 271 11.04 -7.64 -0.92
CA HIS A 271 11.03 -7.39 0.52
C HIS A 271 9.62 -7.03 0.99
N GLY A 272 8.88 -6.27 0.18
CA GLY A 272 7.46 -5.99 0.41
C GLY A 272 6.63 -7.26 0.45
N LEU A 273 6.82 -8.17 -0.51
CA LEU A 273 6.10 -9.45 -0.56
C LEU A 273 6.42 -10.35 0.62
N ALA A 274 7.69 -10.48 0.98
CA ALA A 274 8.09 -11.25 2.15
C ALA A 274 7.45 -10.71 3.44
N LEU A 275 7.42 -9.38 3.60
CA LEU A 275 6.74 -8.74 4.73
C LEU A 275 5.22 -8.97 4.69
N GLY A 276 4.58 -8.77 3.53
CA GLY A 276 3.14 -8.98 3.38
C GLY A 276 2.72 -10.41 3.70
N LEU A 277 3.47 -11.40 3.20
CA LEU A 277 3.26 -12.81 3.50
C LEU A 277 3.52 -13.12 4.98
N GLY A 278 4.61 -12.58 5.55
CA GLY A 278 4.91 -12.72 6.97
C GLY A 278 3.78 -12.20 7.85
N LEU A 279 3.27 -11.00 7.58
CA LEU A 279 2.16 -10.40 8.31
C LEU A 279 0.85 -11.19 8.13
N PHE A 280 0.59 -11.71 6.94
CA PHE A 280 -0.55 -12.59 6.69
C PHE A 280 -0.47 -13.86 7.54
N LEU A 281 0.66 -14.56 7.51
CA LEU A 281 0.87 -15.78 8.29
C LEU A 281 0.81 -15.50 9.80
N SER A 282 1.41 -14.40 10.26
CA SER A 282 1.33 -13.98 11.67
C SER A 282 -0.10 -13.65 12.10
N ALA A 283 -0.91 -13.00 11.24
CA ALA A 283 -2.30 -12.69 11.57
C ALA A 283 -3.11 -13.97 11.85
N PHE A 284 -2.97 -14.99 11.01
CA PHE A 284 -3.64 -16.28 11.21
C PHE A 284 -3.03 -17.10 12.34
N ALA A 285 -1.71 -17.06 12.54
CA ALA A 285 -1.07 -17.72 13.68
C ALA A 285 -1.59 -17.16 15.02
N ILE A 286 -1.78 -15.84 15.11
CA ILE A 286 -2.41 -15.22 16.28
C ILE A 286 -3.89 -15.62 16.38
N ALA A 287 -4.61 -15.71 15.27
CA ALA A 287 -6.01 -16.11 15.26
C ALA A 287 -6.23 -17.55 15.78
N LEU A 288 -5.24 -18.44 15.66
CA LEU A 288 -5.28 -19.79 16.25
C LEU A 288 -5.24 -19.80 17.79
N LEU A 289 -4.80 -18.69 18.40
CA LEU A 289 -4.81 -18.51 19.86
C LEU A 289 -6.15 -17.98 20.38
N LEU A 290 -7.08 -17.66 19.47
CA LEU A 290 -8.39 -17.10 19.75
C LEU A 290 -9.49 -18.11 19.40
N PRO A 291 -10.74 -17.89 19.85
CA PRO A 291 -11.86 -18.76 19.50
C PRO A 291 -12.01 -18.95 17.98
N PRO A 292 -12.35 -20.15 17.47
CA PRO A 292 -12.44 -20.44 16.04
C PRO A 292 -13.35 -19.47 15.26
N GLY A 293 -14.40 -18.94 15.91
CA GLY A 293 -15.27 -17.91 15.34
C GLY A 293 -14.53 -16.66 14.90
N PHE A 294 -13.51 -16.23 15.65
CA PHE A 294 -12.66 -15.09 15.30
C PHE A 294 -11.91 -15.34 13.99
N GLY A 295 -11.33 -16.54 13.83
CA GLY A 295 -10.63 -16.92 12.61
C GLY A 295 -11.51 -16.86 11.36
N ALA A 296 -12.77 -17.31 11.46
CA ALA A 296 -13.74 -17.21 10.38
C ALA A 296 -14.09 -15.74 10.04
N ILE A 297 -14.27 -14.89 11.06
CA ILE A 297 -14.54 -13.45 10.88
C ILE A 297 -13.34 -12.75 10.22
N LEU A 298 -12.11 -13.07 10.64
CA LEU A 298 -10.90 -12.53 10.05
C LEU A 298 -10.77 -12.93 8.57
N ALA A 299 -11.04 -14.20 8.24
CA ALA A 299 -11.03 -14.67 6.86
C ALA A 299 -12.09 -13.94 6.00
N ALA A 300 -13.32 -13.80 6.52
CA ALA A 300 -14.38 -13.05 5.85
C ALA A 300 -14.01 -11.57 5.64
N TYR A 301 -13.41 -10.93 6.65
CA TYR A 301 -12.89 -9.57 6.57
C TYR A 301 -11.83 -9.43 5.47
N MET A 302 -10.90 -10.38 5.36
CA MET A 302 -9.86 -10.37 4.33
C MET A 302 -10.44 -10.54 2.93
N VAL A 303 -11.40 -11.46 2.75
CA VAL A 303 -12.12 -11.63 1.47
C VAL A 303 -12.86 -10.35 1.11
N ALA A 304 -13.63 -9.78 2.03
CA ALA A 304 -14.40 -8.55 1.79
C ALA A 304 -13.50 -7.35 1.47
N THR A 305 -12.37 -7.18 2.17
CA THR A 305 -11.41 -6.09 1.92
C THR A 305 -10.72 -6.25 0.56
N THR A 306 -10.40 -7.48 0.17
CA THR A 306 -9.82 -7.80 -1.14
C THR A 306 -10.85 -7.54 -2.24
N ALA A 307 -12.07 -8.08 -2.11
CA ALA A 307 -13.17 -7.85 -3.04
C ALA A 307 -13.50 -6.35 -3.20
N TYR A 308 -13.44 -5.60 -2.10
CA TYR A 308 -13.58 -4.14 -2.12
C TYR A 308 -12.52 -3.47 -2.98
N SER A 309 -11.26 -3.88 -2.82
CA SER A 309 -10.12 -3.26 -3.51
C SER A 309 -10.16 -3.47 -5.03
N PHE A 310 -10.65 -4.62 -5.50
CA PHE A 310 -10.73 -4.95 -6.92
C PHE A 310 -12.05 -4.55 -7.58
N PHE A 311 -13.18 -4.82 -6.93
CA PHE A 311 -14.51 -4.81 -7.56
C PHE A 311 -15.47 -3.83 -6.87
N LEU A 312 -15.71 -4.02 -5.57
CA LEU A 312 -16.85 -3.36 -4.91
C LEU A 312 -16.68 -1.84 -4.81
N LYS A 313 -15.43 -1.34 -4.75
CA LYS A 313 -15.15 0.10 -4.72
C LYS A 313 -15.71 0.86 -5.92
N ARG A 314 -15.95 0.19 -7.04
CA ARG A 314 -16.44 0.80 -8.29
C ARG A 314 -17.96 0.83 -8.39
N MET A 315 -18.66 0.08 -7.53
CA MET A 315 -20.10 -0.06 -7.55
C MET A 315 -20.76 1.04 -6.70
N LEU A 316 -21.76 1.72 -7.27
CA LEU A 316 -22.53 2.76 -6.60
C LEU A 316 -23.19 2.22 -5.32
N LEU A 317 -23.06 2.94 -4.20
CA LEU A 317 -23.55 2.61 -2.85
C LEU A 317 -22.98 1.32 -2.21
N ILE A 318 -22.70 0.29 -2.98
CA ILE A 318 -22.09 -0.96 -2.48
C ILE A 318 -20.74 -0.66 -1.81
N ASP A 319 -19.99 0.34 -2.30
CA ASP A 319 -18.73 0.71 -1.69
C ASP A 319 -18.88 1.27 -0.26
N VAL A 320 -19.83 2.18 0.00
CA VAL A 320 -20.09 2.75 1.34
C VAL A 320 -20.73 1.75 2.28
N LEU A 321 -21.65 0.91 1.77
CA LEU A 321 -22.24 -0.18 2.56
C LEU A 321 -21.18 -1.20 2.97
N THR A 322 -20.25 -1.55 2.05
CA THR A 322 -19.12 -2.42 2.36
C THR A 322 -18.19 -1.77 3.37
N LEU A 323 -17.88 -0.48 3.25
CA LEU A 323 -17.04 0.23 4.23
C LEU A 323 -17.68 0.23 5.62
N ALA A 324 -18.98 0.52 5.72
CA ALA A 324 -19.73 0.45 6.98
C ALA A 324 -19.65 -0.96 7.58
N GLY A 325 -19.95 -1.98 6.78
CA GLY A 325 -19.85 -3.38 7.20
C GLY A 325 -18.45 -3.77 7.66
N LEU A 326 -17.39 -3.35 6.96
CA LEU A 326 -16.01 -3.64 7.36
C LEU A 326 -15.65 -3.00 8.71
N TYR A 327 -16.20 -1.83 9.05
CA TYR A 327 -16.05 -1.25 10.39
C TYR A 327 -16.82 -2.05 11.44
N THR A 328 -18.07 -2.41 11.15
CA THR A 328 -18.90 -3.24 12.05
C THR A 328 -18.29 -4.62 12.30
N VAL A 329 -17.70 -5.25 11.29
CA VAL A 329 -17.00 -6.55 11.42
C VAL A 329 -15.89 -6.53 12.46
N ARG A 330 -15.23 -5.38 12.68
CA ARG A 330 -14.21 -5.26 13.74
C ARG A 330 -14.81 -5.36 15.13
N ILE A 331 -16.00 -4.80 15.33
CA ILE A 331 -16.75 -4.94 16.58
C ILE A 331 -17.16 -6.40 16.76
N ILE A 332 -17.65 -7.05 15.69
CA ILE A 332 -18.01 -8.48 15.69
C ILE A 332 -16.81 -9.36 16.07
N ALA A 333 -15.65 -9.08 15.49
CA ALA A 333 -14.42 -9.77 15.81
C ALA A 333 -14.00 -9.58 17.27
N GLY A 334 -14.15 -8.36 17.81
CA GLY A 334 -13.90 -8.05 19.21
C GLY A 334 -14.72 -8.90 20.17
N GLY A 335 -16.04 -8.97 19.96
CA GLY A 335 -16.91 -9.78 20.80
C GLY A 335 -16.58 -11.26 20.69
N SER A 336 -16.34 -11.76 19.47
CA SER A 336 -15.94 -13.16 19.28
C SER A 336 -14.59 -13.50 19.92
N ALA A 337 -13.63 -12.58 19.97
CA ALA A 337 -12.33 -12.80 20.60
C ALA A 337 -12.43 -12.82 22.12
N ALA A 338 -13.24 -11.90 22.68
CA ALA A 338 -13.45 -11.76 24.12
C ALA A 338 -14.49 -12.75 24.69
N GLY A 339 -15.21 -13.49 23.84
CA GLY A 339 -16.32 -14.36 24.27
C GLY A 339 -17.58 -13.58 24.67
N VAL A 340 -17.72 -12.34 24.22
CA VAL A 340 -18.82 -11.44 24.55
C VAL A 340 -19.91 -11.53 23.48
N GLU A 341 -21.14 -11.74 23.92
CA GLU A 341 -22.31 -11.63 23.05
C GLU A 341 -22.59 -10.17 22.70
N ILE A 342 -22.77 -9.91 21.41
CA ILE A 342 -22.97 -8.55 20.91
C ILE A 342 -24.46 -8.29 20.73
N SER A 343 -24.94 -7.20 21.31
CA SER A 343 -26.34 -6.81 21.16
C SER A 343 -26.67 -6.40 19.72
N PHE A 344 -27.88 -6.73 19.27
CA PHE A 344 -28.41 -6.29 17.98
C PHE A 344 -28.37 -4.75 17.86
N TRP A 345 -28.70 -4.05 18.95
CA TRP A 345 -28.69 -2.59 19.02
C TRP A 345 -27.31 -1.99 18.75
N LEU A 346 -26.23 -2.58 19.29
CA LEU A 346 -24.87 -2.11 19.02
C LEU A 346 -24.50 -2.27 17.55
N LEU A 347 -24.87 -3.39 16.92
CA LEU A 347 -24.62 -3.62 15.50
C LEU A 347 -25.44 -2.66 14.62
N ALA A 348 -26.71 -2.44 14.94
CA ALA A 348 -27.56 -1.49 14.22
C ALA A 348 -27.02 -0.06 14.31
N PHE A 349 -26.66 0.39 15.52
CA PHE A 349 -26.01 1.68 15.75
C PHE A 349 -24.73 1.80 14.92
N SER A 350 -23.86 0.80 15.01
CA SER A 350 -22.58 0.73 14.32
C SER A 350 -22.72 0.88 12.81
N ILE A 351 -23.65 0.14 12.19
CA ILE A 351 -23.87 0.18 10.74
C ILE A 351 -24.26 1.59 10.30
N PHE A 352 -25.25 2.23 10.95
CA PHE A 352 -25.69 3.58 10.58
C PHE A 352 -24.63 4.64 10.85
N PHE A 353 -23.93 4.54 11.99
CA PHE A 353 -22.84 5.44 12.34
C PHE A 353 -21.70 5.36 11.32
N PHE A 354 -21.23 4.15 10.99
CA PHE A 354 -20.15 3.98 10.01
C PHE A 354 -20.60 4.24 8.58
N LEU A 355 -21.87 4.05 8.23
CA LEU A 355 -22.42 4.45 6.94
C LEU A 355 -22.36 5.98 6.78
N SER A 356 -22.73 6.74 7.81
CA SER A 356 -22.56 8.20 7.85
C SER A 356 -21.10 8.59 7.60
N LEU A 357 -20.15 8.00 8.35
CA LEU A 357 -18.71 8.29 8.16
C LEU A 357 -18.17 7.84 6.80
N ALA A 358 -18.66 6.73 6.24
CA ALA A 358 -18.28 6.27 4.91
C ALA A 358 -18.78 7.24 3.83
N LEU A 359 -19.98 7.79 3.99
CA LEU A 359 -20.55 8.80 3.10
C LEU A 359 -19.81 10.13 3.20
N VAL A 360 -19.41 10.57 4.40
CA VAL A 360 -18.51 11.72 4.57
C VAL A 360 -17.25 11.55 3.72
N LYS A 361 -16.63 10.36 3.79
CA LYS A 361 -15.41 10.06 3.03
C LYS A 361 -15.65 10.10 1.52
N ARG A 362 -16.82 9.67 1.03
CA ARG A 362 -17.16 9.78 -0.40
C ARG A 362 -17.40 11.22 -0.80
N PHE A 363 -18.10 11.97 0.04
CA PHE A 363 -18.40 13.37 -0.17
C PHE A 363 -17.11 14.19 -0.33
N THR A 364 -16.16 14.06 0.59
CA THR A 364 -14.90 14.80 0.52
C THR A 364 -14.03 14.38 -0.67
N GLU A 365 -13.95 13.08 -0.95
CA GLU A 365 -13.22 12.59 -2.14
C GLU A 365 -13.84 13.12 -3.45
N LEU A 366 -15.17 13.24 -3.54
CA LEU A 366 -15.84 13.80 -4.71
C LEU A 366 -15.64 15.32 -4.81
N GLN A 367 -15.70 16.01 -3.67
CA GLN A 367 -15.46 17.45 -3.57
C GLN A 367 -14.03 17.83 -4.02
N ASP A 368 -13.03 16.98 -3.71
CA ASP A 368 -11.65 17.17 -4.15
C ASP A 368 -11.48 17.17 -5.69
N PHE A 369 -12.36 16.47 -6.43
CA PHE A 369 -12.36 16.50 -7.90
C PHE A 369 -13.07 17.74 -8.47
N GLY A 370 -14.02 18.31 -7.74
CA GLY A 370 -14.79 19.48 -8.16
C GLY A 370 -15.78 19.20 -9.30
N THR A 371 -16.21 20.28 -9.96
CA THR A 371 -17.18 20.23 -11.07
C THR A 371 -16.61 19.46 -12.27
N GLY A 372 -17.37 18.51 -12.81
CA GLY A 372 -16.91 17.64 -13.90
C GLY A 372 -16.28 16.33 -13.43
N ALA A 373 -16.43 15.96 -12.15
CA ALA A 373 -16.04 14.65 -11.66
C ALA A 373 -16.85 13.55 -12.36
N THR A 374 -16.16 12.70 -13.12
CA THR A 374 -16.76 11.55 -13.82
C THR A 374 -16.36 10.24 -13.14
N ARG A 375 -17.08 9.16 -13.45
CA ARG A 375 -16.71 7.81 -12.99
C ARG A 375 -15.29 7.40 -13.38
N SER A 376 -14.81 7.87 -14.54
CA SER A 376 -13.45 7.61 -15.01
C SER A 376 -12.41 8.36 -14.18
N SER A 377 -12.65 9.63 -13.85
CA SER A 377 -11.72 10.43 -13.06
C SER A 377 -11.69 10.01 -11.59
N THR A 378 -12.85 9.68 -11.01
CA THR A 378 -12.94 9.24 -9.60
C THR A 378 -12.51 7.79 -9.42
N GLY A 379 -12.62 6.96 -10.48
CA GLY A 379 -12.47 5.51 -10.40
C GLY A 379 -13.58 4.84 -9.57
N ARG A 380 -14.69 5.55 -9.35
CA ARG A 380 -15.82 5.17 -8.48
C ARG A 380 -17.13 5.27 -9.25
N GLY A 381 -18.21 4.74 -8.65
CA GLY A 381 -19.55 4.79 -9.21
C GLY A 381 -20.23 6.16 -9.18
N TYR A 382 -19.59 7.18 -8.57
CA TYR A 382 -20.16 8.49 -8.29
C TYR A 382 -19.76 9.56 -9.31
N VAL A 383 -20.65 10.52 -9.51
CA VAL A 383 -20.46 11.76 -10.29
C VAL A 383 -20.73 12.98 -9.42
N ASP A 384 -20.29 14.16 -9.86
CA ASP A 384 -20.48 15.42 -9.13
C ASP A 384 -21.95 15.71 -8.74
N ALA A 385 -22.89 15.34 -9.60
CA ALA A 385 -24.33 15.47 -9.35
C ALA A 385 -24.82 14.69 -8.10
N ASP A 386 -24.11 13.65 -7.67
CA ASP A 386 -24.51 12.82 -6.52
C ASP A 386 -24.19 13.49 -5.16
N MET A 387 -23.42 14.58 -5.15
CA MET A 387 -22.83 15.16 -3.94
C MET A 387 -23.88 15.56 -2.88
N GLU A 388 -24.98 16.17 -3.29
CA GLU A 388 -26.06 16.60 -2.39
C GLU A 388 -26.80 15.37 -1.81
N THR A 389 -27.08 14.37 -2.65
CA THR A 389 -27.72 13.11 -2.21
C THR A 389 -26.83 12.36 -1.21
N LEU A 390 -25.51 12.32 -1.45
CA LEU A 390 -24.55 11.72 -0.51
C LEU A 390 -24.55 12.44 0.85
N ALA A 391 -24.59 13.78 0.83
CA ALA A 391 -24.66 14.56 2.06
C ALA A 391 -25.95 14.30 2.84
N GLN A 392 -27.10 14.30 2.17
CA GLN A 392 -28.40 14.05 2.79
C GLN A 392 -28.50 12.64 3.35
N ALA A 393 -28.11 11.62 2.57
CA ALA A 393 -28.10 10.23 3.02
C ALA A 393 -27.16 10.02 4.22
N GLY A 394 -26.03 10.72 4.22
CA GLY A 394 -25.05 10.63 5.28
C GLY A 394 -25.49 11.28 6.59
N ILE A 395 -26.06 12.48 6.54
CA ILE A 395 -26.68 13.14 7.70
C ILE A 395 -27.84 12.28 8.22
N ALA A 396 -28.72 11.78 7.34
CA ALA A 396 -29.83 10.92 7.72
C ALA A 396 -29.36 9.63 8.41
N SER A 397 -28.32 8.97 7.88
CA SER A 397 -27.72 7.79 8.51
C SER A 397 -27.13 8.13 9.89
N GLY A 398 -26.51 9.31 10.02
CA GLY A 398 -26.00 9.79 11.30
C GLY A 398 -27.11 9.99 12.35
N PHE A 399 -28.20 10.67 11.97
CA PHE A 399 -29.34 10.87 12.85
C PHE A 399 -30.04 9.54 13.20
N ALA A 400 -30.14 8.62 12.24
CA ALA A 400 -30.65 7.27 12.47
C ALA A 400 -29.81 6.51 13.51
N SER A 401 -28.48 6.65 13.49
CA SER A 401 -27.62 6.05 14.52
C SER A 401 -27.94 6.60 15.92
N VAL A 402 -28.15 7.91 16.06
CA VAL A 402 -28.53 8.52 17.35
C VAL A 402 -29.92 8.09 17.79
N LEU A 403 -30.87 7.96 16.86
CA LEU A 403 -32.20 7.44 17.16
C LEU A 403 -32.13 5.99 17.66
N VAL A 404 -31.36 5.13 16.99
CA VAL A 404 -31.14 3.74 17.43
C VAL A 404 -30.51 3.70 18.82
N LEU A 405 -29.57 4.60 19.11
CA LEU A 405 -28.99 4.71 20.45
C LEU A 405 -30.02 5.13 21.50
N ALA A 406 -30.89 6.09 21.19
CA ALA A 406 -31.95 6.52 22.10
C ALA A 406 -32.95 5.38 22.38
N LEU A 407 -33.33 4.61 21.35
CA LEU A 407 -34.19 3.43 21.49
C LEU A 407 -33.52 2.32 22.31
N TYR A 408 -32.21 2.15 22.19
CA TYR A 408 -31.46 1.22 23.03
C TYR A 408 -31.47 1.64 24.50
N ILE A 409 -31.26 2.93 24.80
CA ILE A 409 -31.27 3.42 26.19
C ILE A 409 -32.66 3.24 26.84
N ASP A 410 -33.73 3.36 26.07
CA ASP A 410 -35.11 3.13 26.50
C ASP A 410 -35.50 1.64 26.52
N SER A 411 -34.59 0.73 26.15
CA SER A 411 -34.89 -0.70 26.03
C SER A 411 -34.89 -1.40 27.40
N PHE A 412 -35.64 -2.50 27.48
CA PHE A 412 -35.77 -3.28 28.71
C PHE A 412 -34.43 -3.87 29.17
N GLU A 413 -33.54 -4.19 28.24
CA GLU A 413 -32.20 -4.70 28.52
C GLU A 413 -31.36 -3.68 29.31
N VAL A 414 -31.41 -2.40 28.95
CA VAL A 414 -30.67 -1.34 29.64
C VAL A 414 -31.30 -1.04 31.00
N ALA A 415 -32.63 -1.05 31.08
CA ALA A 415 -33.36 -0.85 32.33
C ALA A 415 -33.05 -1.92 33.40
N GLN A 416 -32.63 -3.12 32.99
CA GLN A 416 -32.18 -4.16 33.94
C GLN A 416 -30.69 -4.05 34.30
N GLN A 417 -29.87 -3.52 33.39
CA GLN A 417 -28.42 -3.50 33.54
C GLN A 417 -27.91 -2.27 34.32
N TYR A 418 -28.65 -1.16 34.29
CA TYR A 418 -28.28 0.09 34.93
C TYR A 418 -29.34 0.51 35.95
N SER A 419 -28.91 0.91 37.15
CA SER A 419 -29.82 1.41 38.19
C SER A 419 -30.47 2.74 37.79
N GLU A 420 -29.72 3.61 37.12
CA GLU A 420 -30.18 4.90 36.60
C GLU A 420 -29.90 5.07 35.09
N PRO A 421 -30.71 4.46 34.21
CA PRO A 421 -30.50 4.50 32.75
C PRO A 421 -30.42 5.92 32.15
N TYR A 422 -31.09 6.89 32.79
CA TYR A 422 -31.09 8.29 32.35
C TYR A 422 -29.70 8.93 32.36
N LEU A 423 -28.75 8.41 33.15
CA LEU A 423 -27.36 8.87 33.17
C LEU A 423 -26.65 8.61 31.83
N VAL A 424 -27.09 7.61 31.06
CA VAL A 424 -26.54 7.29 29.74
C VAL A 424 -27.14 8.19 28.64
N TRP A 425 -28.32 8.78 28.88
CA TRP A 425 -29.07 9.56 27.89
C TRP A 425 -28.26 10.69 27.21
N PRO A 426 -27.39 11.45 27.92
CA PRO A 426 -26.64 12.53 27.29
C PRO A 426 -25.56 12.06 26.31
N LEU A 427 -25.34 10.75 26.16
CA LEU A 427 -24.58 10.18 25.05
C LEU A 427 -25.22 10.53 23.68
N CYS A 428 -26.54 10.60 23.59
CA CYS A 428 -27.26 10.96 22.37
C CYS A 428 -26.86 12.34 21.83
N PRO A 429 -26.98 13.46 22.59
CA PRO A 429 -26.54 14.76 22.12
C PRO A 429 -25.02 14.84 21.87
N LEU A 430 -24.17 14.09 22.60
CA LEU A 430 -22.72 14.03 22.35
C LEU A 430 -22.40 13.41 20.98
N VAL A 431 -23.00 12.25 20.67
CA VAL A 431 -22.83 11.59 19.36
C VAL A 431 -23.42 12.45 18.24
N LEU A 432 -24.57 13.08 18.49
CA LEU A 432 -25.18 13.99 17.52
C LEU A 432 -24.27 15.18 17.20
N TYR A 433 -23.66 15.80 18.22
CA TYR A 433 -22.68 16.88 18.04
C TYR A 433 -21.50 16.41 17.16
N LEU A 434 -20.95 15.23 17.42
CA LEU A 434 -19.85 14.68 16.62
C LEU A 434 -20.24 14.54 15.15
N ILE A 435 -21.38 13.92 14.88
CA ILE A 435 -21.89 13.69 13.52
C ILE A 435 -22.11 15.01 12.80
N VAL A 436 -22.86 15.93 13.41
CA VAL A 436 -23.18 17.23 12.80
C VAL A 436 -21.91 18.02 12.54
N ARG A 437 -20.97 18.05 13.49
CA ARG A 437 -19.69 18.76 13.31
C ARG A 437 -18.87 18.17 12.18
N ILE A 438 -18.76 16.84 12.09
CA ILE A 438 -18.06 16.16 11.00
C ILE A 438 -18.68 16.56 9.65
N TRP A 439 -19.99 16.53 9.51
CA TRP A 439 -20.66 16.94 8.27
C TRP A 439 -20.46 18.43 7.94
N ILE A 440 -20.47 19.31 8.93
CA ILE A 440 -20.16 20.74 8.71
C ILE A 440 -18.73 20.92 8.20
N LEU A 441 -17.74 20.27 8.82
CA LEU A 441 -16.33 20.35 8.40
C LEU A 441 -16.11 19.75 7.01
N ALA A 442 -16.79 18.64 6.70
CA ALA A 442 -16.76 18.04 5.38
C ALA A 442 -17.29 19.01 4.32
N ARG A 443 -18.44 19.64 4.55
CA ARG A 443 -19.01 20.63 3.61
C ARG A 443 -18.13 21.87 3.42
N ARG A 444 -17.39 22.26 4.46
CA ARG A 444 -16.41 23.37 4.40
C ARG A 444 -15.10 23.01 3.72
N ASN A 445 -14.92 21.77 3.27
CA ASN A 445 -13.66 21.24 2.76
C ASN A 445 -12.51 21.34 3.78
N GLU A 446 -12.83 21.19 5.08
CA GLU A 446 -11.86 21.18 6.19
C GLU A 446 -11.53 19.75 6.66
N MET A 447 -11.99 18.73 5.91
CA MET A 447 -11.87 17.31 6.25
C MET A 447 -10.98 16.57 5.25
N HIS A 448 -9.68 16.55 5.54
CA HIS A 448 -8.68 15.93 4.65
C HIS A 448 -8.28 14.50 5.06
N GLU A 449 -8.68 14.06 6.26
CA GLU A 449 -8.36 12.74 6.79
C GLU A 449 -9.58 11.81 6.77
N ASP A 450 -9.34 10.51 6.93
CA ASP A 450 -10.41 9.53 7.12
C ASP A 450 -11.21 9.88 8.40
N PRO A 451 -12.55 9.93 8.37
CA PRO A 451 -13.34 10.47 9.49
C PRO A 451 -13.12 9.73 10.81
N VAL A 452 -12.82 8.43 10.76
CA VAL A 452 -12.50 7.65 11.97
C VAL A 452 -11.16 8.10 12.58
N VAL A 453 -10.16 8.35 11.73
CA VAL A 453 -8.86 8.86 12.17
C VAL A 453 -8.98 10.30 12.68
N PHE A 454 -9.81 11.12 12.04
CA PHE A 454 -10.13 12.47 12.51
C PHE A 454 -10.71 12.45 13.93
N ILE A 455 -11.71 11.60 14.20
CA ILE A 455 -12.30 11.45 15.54
C ILE A 455 -11.24 11.11 16.59
N MET A 456 -10.27 10.27 16.24
CA MET A 456 -9.20 9.85 17.15
C MET A 456 -8.11 10.90 17.38
N ARG A 457 -7.98 11.92 16.52
CA ARG A 457 -6.95 12.96 16.60
C ARG A 457 -7.48 14.31 17.08
N ASP A 458 -8.71 14.63 16.74
CA ASP A 458 -9.31 15.91 17.07
C ASP A 458 -9.72 15.96 18.55
N TRP A 459 -9.16 16.93 19.28
CA TRP A 459 -9.35 17.04 20.73
C TRP A 459 -10.80 17.27 21.15
N ARG A 460 -11.63 17.93 20.31
CA ARG A 460 -13.06 18.12 20.60
C ARG A 460 -13.79 16.80 20.49
N SER A 461 -13.45 16.01 19.47
CA SER A 461 -13.99 14.66 19.32
C SER A 461 -13.61 13.76 20.50
N GLN A 462 -12.34 13.81 20.91
CA GLN A 462 -11.85 13.09 22.09
C GLN A 462 -12.55 13.55 23.38
N ALA A 463 -12.80 14.85 23.55
CA ALA A 463 -13.51 15.38 24.72
C ALA A 463 -14.95 14.85 24.79
N MET A 464 -15.66 14.76 23.66
CA MET A 464 -17.01 14.17 23.63
C MET A 464 -17.00 12.67 23.91
N ILE A 465 -16.01 11.94 23.39
CA ILE A 465 -15.83 10.52 23.68
C ILE A 465 -15.51 10.30 25.17
N ALA A 466 -14.61 11.12 25.74
CA ALA A 466 -14.25 11.05 27.15
C ALA A 466 -15.45 11.38 28.05
N ALA A 467 -16.25 12.39 27.69
CA ALA A 467 -17.49 12.69 28.37
C ALA A 467 -18.44 11.50 28.31
N GLY A 468 -18.69 10.93 27.13
CA GLY A 468 -19.56 9.74 26.97
C GLY A 468 -19.06 8.53 27.78
N GLY A 469 -17.75 8.28 27.77
CA GLY A 469 -17.13 7.24 28.59
C GLY A 469 -17.32 7.47 30.09
N LEU A 470 -17.18 8.70 30.56
CA LEU A 470 -17.45 9.06 31.95
C LEU A 470 -18.92 8.82 32.32
N MET A 471 -19.87 9.10 31.41
CA MET A 471 -21.30 8.85 31.67
C MET A 471 -21.61 7.36 31.78
N PHE A 472 -21.02 6.53 30.91
CA PHE A 472 -21.12 5.08 31.02
C PHE A 472 -20.53 4.56 32.33
N LEU A 473 -19.38 5.07 32.75
CA LEU A 473 -18.77 4.70 34.03
C LEU A 473 -19.63 5.15 35.22
N LEU A 474 -20.19 6.36 35.18
CA LEU A 474 -21.10 6.83 36.23
C LEU A 474 -22.35 5.95 36.31
N ALA A 475 -22.96 5.63 35.17
CA ALA A 475 -24.13 4.74 35.14
C ALA A 475 -23.79 3.32 35.64
N ALA A 476 -22.56 2.85 35.41
CA ALA A 476 -22.10 1.53 35.84
C ALA A 476 -21.93 1.38 37.36
N TYR A 477 -21.53 2.46 38.04
CA TYR A 477 -21.10 2.43 39.44
C TYR A 477 -22.03 3.19 40.40
N VAL A 478 -23.06 3.87 39.86
CA VAL A 478 -24.13 4.56 40.60
C VAL A 478 -25.43 3.82 40.34
#